data_AF-A0A7W5UFC8-F1
#
_entry.id   AF-A0A7W5UFC8-F1
#
_cell.length_a   1.000
_cell.length_b   1.000
_cell.length_c   1.000
_cell.angle_alpha   90.00
_cell.angle_beta   90.00
_cell.angle_gamma   90.00
#
_symmetry.space_group_name_H-M   'P 1'
#
loop_
_entity.id
_entity.type
_entity.pdbx_description
1 polymer ?
#
loop_
_entity_poly.entity_id
_entity_poly.type
_entity_poly.pdbx_seq_one_letter_code
_entity_poly.pdbx_strand_id
1 'polypeptide(L)'
;MSIDKTTIINWALTDIGAGPMFSVDDDSDLAMQIANTWGRTVDHVFGMHDWTFLCVTARLRRLADPLDNGWKYAYDLPSPRLSNPLAYRCGPRRSDHVIRDFTLEQDKFCCMEPQAWAVYKTYKDPDYWDPAFRSAFVVALAGYLAIPVWQDDNLQNEKLQQAFGTPSQQGTGGMIGRLMAQDKASRPVGEESLLSEDPLTSVRPTGATRHVPWHGSW
;
A
#
# COMPACT_ATOMS: atom_id res chain seq x y z
N MET A 1 23.88 -8.00 8.95
CA MET A 1 24.08 -7.22 7.71
C MET A 1 22.77 -6.52 7.43
N SER A 2 22.75 -5.18 7.45
CA SER A 2 21.55 -4.42 7.10
C SER A 2 21.43 -4.37 5.58
N ILE A 3 20.23 -4.57 5.05
CA ILE A 3 20.00 -4.56 3.60
C ILE A 3 19.62 -3.15 3.19
N ASP A 4 20.52 -2.51 2.46
CA ASP A 4 20.38 -1.14 1.98
C ASP A 4 20.04 -1.09 0.47
N LYS A 5 19.80 0.13 -0.01
CA LYS A 5 19.52 0.40 -1.44
C LYS A 5 20.64 -0.14 -2.34
N THR A 6 21.89 0.07 -1.95
CA THR A 6 23.10 -0.37 -2.67
C THR A 6 23.13 -1.87 -2.89
N THR A 7 22.79 -2.62 -1.83
CA THR A 7 22.74 -4.08 -1.86
C THR A 7 21.73 -4.58 -2.90
N ILE A 8 20.53 -4.01 -2.92
CA ILE A 8 19.47 -4.41 -3.87
C ILE A 8 19.85 -4.07 -5.31
N ILE A 9 20.44 -2.90 -5.54
CA ILE A 9 20.91 -2.50 -6.87
C ILE A 9 21.99 -3.47 -7.35
N ASN A 10 22.97 -3.80 -6.51
CA ASN A 10 24.05 -4.72 -6.88
C ASN A 10 23.53 -6.13 -7.17
N TRP A 11 22.49 -6.60 -6.47
CA TRP A 11 21.81 -7.85 -6.83
C TRP A 11 21.16 -7.75 -8.21
N ALA A 12 20.45 -6.66 -8.51
CA ALA A 12 19.83 -6.46 -9.82
C ALA A 12 20.87 -6.35 -10.96
N LEU A 13 21.99 -5.70 -10.73
CA LEU A 13 23.10 -5.61 -11.69
C LEU A 13 23.79 -6.96 -11.92
N THR A 14 23.90 -7.77 -10.87
CA THR A 14 24.42 -9.15 -10.98
C THR A 14 23.47 -10.03 -11.79
N ASP A 15 22.16 -9.86 -11.60
CA ASP A 15 21.12 -10.61 -12.33
C ASP A 15 21.08 -10.35 -13.84
N ILE A 16 21.56 -9.18 -14.28
CA ILE A 16 21.73 -8.83 -15.71
C ILE A 16 23.16 -9.07 -16.22
N GLY A 17 24.06 -9.61 -15.39
CA GLY A 17 25.44 -9.92 -15.79
C GLY A 17 26.42 -8.73 -15.81
N ALA A 18 26.02 -7.55 -15.33
CA ALA A 18 26.91 -6.37 -15.23
C ALA A 18 27.91 -6.47 -14.05
N GLY A 19 27.65 -7.35 -13.08
CA GLY A 19 28.42 -7.47 -11.84
C GLY A 19 28.15 -6.33 -10.84
N PRO A 20 28.62 -6.45 -9.58
CA PRO A 20 28.39 -5.44 -8.55
C PRO A 20 29.30 -4.23 -8.78
N MET A 21 28.75 -3.19 -9.41
CA MET A 21 29.50 -1.98 -9.79
C MET A 21 28.97 -0.71 -9.11
N PHE A 22 27.83 -0.78 -8.42
CA PHE A 22 27.19 0.42 -7.88
C PHE A 22 27.70 0.78 -6.49
N SER A 23 28.06 2.06 -6.34
CA SER A 23 28.36 2.73 -5.07
C SER A 23 27.48 3.96 -4.94
N VAL A 24 27.06 4.29 -3.71
CA VAL A 24 26.18 5.44 -3.43
C VAL A 24 26.89 6.78 -3.68
N ASP A 25 28.21 6.81 -3.54
CA ASP A 25 29.02 8.03 -3.67
C ASP A 25 29.58 8.22 -5.10
N ASP A 26 29.17 7.38 -6.05
CA ASP A 26 29.57 7.53 -7.45
C ASP A 26 28.66 8.54 -8.16
N ASP A 27 29.25 9.59 -8.75
CA ASP A 27 28.55 10.65 -9.48
C ASP A 27 28.60 10.42 -11.01
N SER A 28 28.73 9.16 -11.41
CA SER A 28 28.72 8.76 -12.81
C SER A 28 27.32 8.88 -13.43
N ASP A 29 27.28 9.08 -14.75
CA ASP A 29 26.02 9.07 -15.51
C ASP A 29 25.21 7.79 -15.27
N LEU A 30 25.92 6.66 -15.08
CA LEU A 30 25.32 5.37 -14.78
C LEU A 30 24.68 5.36 -13.38
N ALA A 31 25.33 5.93 -12.37
CA ALA A 31 24.75 6.05 -11.03
C ALA A 31 23.48 6.92 -11.03
N MET A 32 23.47 8.01 -11.81
CA MET A 32 22.27 8.85 -11.98
C MET A 32 21.13 8.10 -12.67
N GLN A 33 21.41 7.33 -13.73
CA GLN A 33 20.41 6.50 -14.40
C GLN A 33 19.83 5.43 -13.47
N ILE A 34 20.67 4.79 -12.66
CA ILE A 34 20.24 3.83 -11.65
C ILE A 34 19.36 4.50 -10.59
N ALA A 35 19.73 5.69 -10.11
CA ALA A 35 18.95 6.42 -9.12
C ALA A 35 17.55 6.80 -9.65
N ASN A 36 17.46 7.27 -10.89
CA ASN A 36 16.19 7.58 -11.56
C ASN A 36 15.34 6.33 -11.77
N THR A 37 15.97 5.23 -12.21
CA THR A 37 15.28 3.95 -12.41
C THR A 37 14.75 3.40 -11.10
N TRP A 38 15.54 3.45 -10.03
CA TRP A 38 15.13 3.06 -8.68
C TRP A 38 13.87 3.79 -8.24
N GLY A 39 13.86 5.13 -8.30
CA GLY A 39 12.71 5.93 -7.88
C GLY A 39 11.44 5.53 -8.64
N ARG A 40 11.54 5.43 -9.96
CA ARG A 40 10.42 5.00 -10.82
C ARG A 40 9.94 3.58 -10.48
N THR A 41 10.85 2.64 -10.26
CA THR A 41 10.48 1.24 -9.93
C THR A 41 9.82 1.16 -8.56
N VAL A 42 10.33 1.88 -7.55
CA VAL A 42 9.70 1.96 -6.22
C VAL A 42 8.28 2.50 -6.34
N ASP A 43 8.10 3.64 -7.00
CA ASP A 43 6.79 4.28 -7.16
C ASP A 43 5.80 3.36 -7.87
N HIS A 44 6.26 2.67 -8.91
CA HIS A 44 5.43 1.73 -9.65
C HIS A 44 5.00 0.54 -8.79
N VAL A 45 5.94 -0.18 -8.18
CA VAL A 45 5.65 -1.40 -7.41
C VAL A 45 4.88 -1.09 -6.12
N PHE A 46 5.20 0.01 -5.44
CA PHE A 46 4.47 0.45 -4.24
C PHE A 46 3.08 0.99 -4.60
N GLY A 47 2.91 1.52 -5.82
CA GLY A 47 1.63 1.96 -6.34
C GLY A 47 0.68 0.82 -6.72
N MET A 48 1.20 -0.35 -7.10
CA MET A 48 0.38 -1.48 -7.59
C MET A 48 -0.55 -2.09 -6.54
N HIS A 49 -0.13 -2.12 -5.29
CA HIS A 49 -0.86 -2.80 -4.22
C HIS A 49 -0.68 -2.06 -2.90
N ASP A 50 -1.65 -2.22 -2.01
CA ASP A 50 -1.55 -1.68 -0.66
C ASP A 50 -0.76 -2.64 0.23
N TRP A 51 0.54 -2.76 -0.03
CA TRP A 51 1.41 -3.67 0.72
C TRP A 51 1.30 -3.42 2.23
N THR A 52 1.04 -4.48 2.99
CA THR A 52 0.74 -4.36 4.43
C THR A 52 1.90 -3.72 5.20
N PHE A 53 3.15 -4.00 4.81
CA PHE A 53 4.35 -3.43 5.44
C PHE A 53 4.57 -1.93 5.16
N LEU A 54 3.91 -1.37 4.12
CA LEU A 54 3.94 0.08 3.81
C LEU A 54 2.81 0.84 4.50
N CYS A 55 1.77 0.14 4.96
CA CYS A 55 0.59 0.75 5.54
C CYS A 55 0.87 1.16 6.99
N VAL A 56 0.62 2.43 7.30
CA VAL A 56 0.79 3.00 8.64
C VAL A 56 -0.48 3.71 9.05
N THR A 57 -0.85 3.55 10.32
CA THR A 57 -1.92 4.32 10.97
C THR A 57 -1.28 5.43 11.79
N ALA A 58 -1.64 6.68 11.52
CA ALA A 58 -1.17 7.82 12.30
C ALA A 58 -2.33 8.73 12.72
N ARG A 59 -2.21 9.33 13.90
CA ARG A 59 -3.12 10.38 14.36
C ARG A 59 -2.85 11.66 13.57
N LEU A 60 -3.90 12.27 13.04
CA LEU A 60 -3.78 13.53 12.32
C LEU A 60 -3.63 14.70 13.29
N ARG A 61 -2.79 15.67 12.90
CA ARG A 61 -2.63 16.92 13.64
C ARG A 61 -3.76 17.87 13.25
N ARG A 62 -4.56 18.28 14.23
CA ARG A 62 -5.62 19.27 14.04
C ARG A 62 -5.03 20.67 13.89
N LEU A 63 -5.55 21.43 12.93
CA LEU A 63 -5.25 22.85 12.75
C LEU A 63 -6.01 23.70 13.77
N ALA A 64 -5.39 24.80 14.18
CA ALA A 64 -6.00 25.74 15.13
C ALA A 64 -7.19 26.47 14.48
N ASP A 65 -6.98 26.95 13.25
CA ASP A 65 -7.99 27.66 12.48
C ASP A 65 -8.64 26.71 11.46
N PRO A 66 -9.97 26.56 11.49
CA PRO A 66 -10.68 25.81 10.45
C PRO A 66 -10.66 26.57 9.13
N LEU A 67 -10.82 25.85 8.03
CA LEU A 67 -11.05 26.43 6.70
C LEU A 67 -12.48 26.96 6.62
N ASP A 68 -12.69 28.04 5.86
CA ASP A 68 -14.02 28.60 5.60
C ASP A 68 -14.77 27.81 4.51
N ASN A 69 -14.93 26.51 4.75
CA ASN A 69 -15.50 25.53 3.81
C ASN A 69 -16.67 24.73 4.43
N GLY A 70 -17.23 25.23 5.54
CA GLY A 70 -18.37 24.63 6.23
C GLY A 70 -18.02 23.44 7.14
N TRP A 71 -16.76 23.01 7.18
CA TRP A 71 -16.31 21.94 8.09
C TRP A 71 -15.86 22.50 9.44
N LYS A 72 -16.15 21.76 10.52
CA LYS A 72 -15.80 22.19 11.88
C LYS A 72 -14.31 22.06 12.19
N TYR A 73 -13.64 21.07 11.60
CA TYR A 73 -12.24 20.76 11.88
C TYR A 73 -11.46 20.51 10.59
N ALA A 74 -10.20 20.96 10.59
CA ALA A 74 -9.24 20.70 9.54
C ALA A 74 -7.97 20.07 10.11
N TYR A 75 -7.34 19.21 9.35
CA TYR A 75 -6.17 18.43 9.74
C TYR A 75 -5.10 18.43 8.67
N ASP A 76 -3.83 18.41 9.10
CA ASP A 76 -2.70 18.17 8.21
C ASP A 76 -2.65 16.70 7.80
N LEU A 77 -2.53 16.45 6.49
CA LEU A 77 -2.26 15.12 5.97
C LEU A 77 -0.84 14.65 6.36
N PRO A 78 -0.65 13.35 6.62
CA PRO A 78 0.65 12.83 7.00
C PRO A 78 1.65 12.97 5.85
N SER A 79 2.92 13.19 6.20
CA SER A 79 4.04 13.28 5.27
C SER A 79 5.27 12.60 5.89
N PRO A 80 6.07 11.82 5.13
CA PRO A 80 5.92 11.50 3.71
C PRO A 80 4.81 10.46 3.44
N ARG A 81 4.01 10.67 2.38
CA ARG A 81 2.97 9.74 1.90
C ARG A 81 3.13 9.46 0.41
N LEU A 82 2.84 8.23 0.00
CA LEU A 82 2.88 7.78 -1.41
C LEU A 82 1.63 8.17 -2.19
N SER A 83 0.48 8.14 -1.52
CA SER A 83 -0.83 8.39 -2.12
C SER A 83 -1.75 9.05 -1.09
N ASN A 84 -2.97 9.37 -1.52
CA ASN A 84 -4.03 9.69 -0.58
C ASN A 84 -4.20 8.54 0.42
N PRO A 85 -4.51 8.85 1.70
CA PRO A 85 -4.84 7.85 2.70
C PRO A 85 -5.95 6.90 2.22
N LEU A 86 -5.79 5.63 2.57
CA LEU A 86 -6.71 4.54 2.24
C LEU A 86 -8.01 4.64 3.06
N ALA A 87 -7.91 5.14 4.29
CA ALA A 87 -9.06 5.33 5.17
C ALA A 87 -8.80 6.41 6.21
N TYR A 88 -9.87 7.07 6.64
CA TYR A 88 -9.90 7.97 7.79
C TYR A 88 -10.78 7.38 8.89
N ARG A 89 -10.35 7.44 10.15
CA ARG A 89 -11.04 6.82 11.29
C ARG A 89 -11.15 7.78 12.46
N CYS A 90 -12.17 7.59 13.29
CA CYS A 90 -12.34 8.32 14.55
C CYS A 90 -11.46 7.78 15.69
N GLY A 91 -10.67 6.73 15.46
CA GLY A 91 -9.78 6.13 16.44
C GLY A 91 -8.64 5.31 15.79
N PRO A 92 -7.67 4.83 16.59
CA PRO A 92 -6.49 4.13 16.10
C PRO A 92 -6.75 2.67 15.71
N ARG A 93 -7.84 2.06 16.17
CA ARG A 93 -8.15 0.64 15.94
C ARG A 93 -8.74 0.46 14.55
N ARG A 94 -8.63 -0.75 14.03
CA ARG A 94 -9.24 -1.10 12.74
C ARG A 94 -10.77 -1.06 12.77
N SER A 95 -11.36 -1.47 13.89
CA SER A 95 -12.80 -1.50 14.13
C SER A 95 -13.42 -0.15 14.47
N ASP A 96 -12.61 0.91 14.63
CA ASP A 96 -13.13 2.25 14.90
C ASP A 96 -13.85 2.80 13.65
N HIS A 97 -14.88 3.60 13.87
CA HIS A 97 -15.75 4.11 12.82
C HIS A 97 -14.94 4.85 11.73
N VAL A 98 -15.19 4.47 10.47
CA VAL A 98 -14.58 5.08 9.30
C VAL A 98 -15.32 6.38 8.98
N ILE A 99 -14.58 7.49 8.96
CA ILE A 99 -15.11 8.81 8.61
C ILE A 99 -15.34 8.82 7.09
N ARG A 100 -16.62 8.84 6.70
CA ARG A 100 -17.02 8.92 5.28
C ARG A 100 -17.39 10.33 4.84
N ASP A 101 -17.78 11.17 5.79
CA ASP A 101 -18.17 12.56 5.55
C ASP A 101 -16.96 13.48 5.76
N PHE A 102 -16.22 13.72 4.69
CA PHE A 102 -15.02 14.55 4.69
C PHE A 102 -14.77 15.18 3.32
N THR A 103 -13.93 16.20 3.29
CA THR A 103 -13.40 16.78 2.04
C THR A 103 -11.89 16.97 2.14
N LEU A 104 -11.21 16.77 1.02
CA LEU A 104 -9.78 17.09 0.88
C LEU A 104 -9.64 18.40 0.11
N GLU A 105 -9.15 19.45 0.78
CA GLU A 105 -8.92 20.77 0.18
C GLU A 105 -7.53 21.26 0.55
N GLN A 106 -6.79 21.77 -0.44
CA GLN A 106 -5.45 22.36 -0.23
C GLN A 106 -4.49 21.45 0.58
N ASP A 107 -4.56 20.14 0.32
CA ASP A 107 -3.79 19.12 1.05
C ASP A 107 -4.14 18.97 2.54
N LYS A 108 -5.34 19.43 2.94
CA LYS A 108 -5.91 19.27 4.27
C LYS A 108 -7.09 18.32 4.26
N PHE A 109 -7.23 17.58 5.35
CA PHE A 109 -8.38 16.75 5.61
C PHE A 109 -9.38 17.52 6.48
N CYS A 110 -10.58 17.76 5.96
CA CYS A 110 -11.64 18.50 6.65
C CYS A 110 -12.78 17.55 7.02
N CYS A 111 -13.21 17.57 8.28
CA CYS A 111 -14.30 16.73 8.76
C CYS A 111 -15.02 17.33 9.99
N MET A 112 -16.11 16.69 10.41
CA MET A 112 -16.85 17.07 11.62
C MET A 112 -16.34 16.40 12.90
N GLU A 113 -15.42 15.43 12.78
CA GLU A 113 -14.92 14.67 13.93
C GLU A 113 -13.78 15.39 14.65
N PRO A 114 -13.79 15.46 16.00
CA PRO A 114 -12.79 16.19 16.78
C PRO A 114 -11.44 15.49 16.85
N GLN A 115 -11.38 14.21 16.46
CA GLN A 115 -10.14 13.45 16.34
C GLN A 115 -10.23 12.57 15.10
N ALA A 116 -9.13 12.51 14.35
CA ALA A 116 -9.04 11.71 13.13
C ALA A 116 -7.69 10.99 13.05
N TRP A 117 -7.72 9.77 12.53
CA TRP A 117 -6.57 8.95 12.19
C TRP A 117 -6.62 8.63 10.71
N ALA A 118 -5.47 8.63 10.06
CA ALA A 118 -5.32 8.22 8.67
C ALA A 118 -4.56 6.91 8.58
N VAL A 119 -5.06 6.00 7.74
CA VAL A 119 -4.33 4.83 7.25
C VAL A 119 -3.75 5.20 5.90
N TYR A 120 -2.43 5.25 5.77
CA TYR A 120 -1.77 5.71 4.55
C TYR A 120 -0.53 4.88 4.25
N LYS A 121 -0.05 5.00 3.00
CA LYS A 121 1.17 4.34 2.53
C LYS A 121 2.35 5.30 2.64
N THR A 122 3.46 4.82 3.20
CA THR A 122 4.70 5.58 3.32
C THR A 122 5.88 4.77 2.79
N TYR A 123 6.99 5.44 2.49
CA TYR A 123 8.24 4.77 2.12
C TYR A 123 8.83 4.08 3.35
N LYS A 124 9.34 2.86 3.14
CA LYS A 124 10.02 2.08 4.16
C LYS A 124 11.40 1.70 3.69
N ASP A 125 12.36 1.68 4.62
CA ASP A 125 13.70 1.25 4.31
C ASP A 125 13.70 -0.20 3.80
N PRO A 126 14.60 -0.54 2.86
CA PRO A 126 14.62 -1.86 2.25
C PRO A 126 14.79 -3.02 3.22
N ASP A 127 15.37 -2.79 4.40
CA ASP A 127 15.57 -3.79 5.45
C ASP A 127 14.24 -4.32 6.01
N TYR A 128 13.19 -3.48 6.02
CA TYR A 128 11.85 -3.84 6.49
C TYR A 128 10.96 -4.47 5.41
N TRP A 129 11.43 -4.54 4.17
CA TRP A 129 10.67 -5.18 3.10
C TRP A 129 10.60 -6.68 3.34
N ASP A 130 9.44 -7.27 3.03
CA ASP A 130 9.29 -8.71 3.03
C ASP A 130 10.37 -9.36 2.12
N PRO A 131 11.08 -10.42 2.56
CA PRO A 131 12.14 -11.02 1.77
C PRO A 131 11.70 -11.51 0.39
N ALA A 132 10.48 -12.03 0.27
CA ALA A 132 9.95 -12.49 -1.01
C ALA A 132 9.62 -11.28 -1.90
N PHE A 133 9.04 -10.22 -1.34
CA PHE A 133 8.87 -8.94 -2.04
C PHE A 133 10.20 -8.38 -2.54
N ARG A 134 11.24 -8.39 -1.70
CA ARG A 134 12.56 -7.91 -2.07
C ARG A 134 13.14 -8.67 -3.27
N SER A 135 13.00 -10.00 -3.28
CA SER A 135 13.45 -10.81 -4.42
C SER A 135 12.72 -10.47 -5.73
N ALA A 136 11.40 -10.29 -5.67
CA ALA A 136 10.60 -9.90 -6.83
C ALA A 136 10.94 -8.47 -7.32
N PHE A 137 11.22 -7.55 -6.39
CA PHE A 137 11.65 -6.19 -6.69
C PHE A 137 13.00 -6.16 -7.40
N VAL A 138 13.96 -7.00 -6.99
CA VAL A 138 15.26 -7.15 -7.67
C VAL A 138 15.07 -7.52 -9.14
N VAL A 139 14.20 -8.49 -9.44
CA VAL A 139 13.91 -8.90 -10.81
C VAL A 139 13.25 -7.78 -11.62
N ALA A 140 12.30 -7.05 -11.00
CA ALA A 140 11.67 -5.90 -11.66
C ALA A 140 12.69 -4.79 -11.97
N LEU A 141 13.56 -4.46 -11.01
CA LEU A 141 14.61 -3.47 -11.18
C LEU A 141 15.62 -3.89 -12.25
N ALA A 142 16.02 -5.16 -12.28
CA ALA A 142 16.89 -5.74 -13.31
C ALA A 142 16.29 -5.55 -14.72
N GLY A 143 14.98 -5.81 -14.89
CA GLY A 143 14.30 -5.58 -16.16
C GLY A 143 14.29 -4.11 -16.61
N TYR A 144 14.09 -3.17 -15.67
CA TYR A 144 14.18 -1.75 -15.99
C TYR A 144 15.60 -1.27 -16.28
N LEU A 145 16.61 -1.90 -15.69
CA LEU A 145 18.03 -1.58 -15.92
C LEU A 145 18.61 -2.25 -17.18
N ALA A 146 17.97 -3.28 -17.74
CA ALA A 146 18.49 -4.02 -18.89
C ALA A 146 18.72 -3.13 -20.13
N ILE A 147 17.79 -2.23 -20.48
CA ILE A 147 17.99 -1.28 -21.59
C ILE A 147 19.08 -0.24 -21.29
N PRO A 148 19.01 0.54 -20.19
CA PRO A 148 19.98 1.61 -19.96
C PRO A 148 21.42 1.09 -19.75
N VAL A 149 21.59 -0.12 -19.20
CA VAL A 149 22.92 -0.69 -18.94
C VAL A 149 23.44 -1.54 -20.10
N TRP A 150 22.60 -2.42 -20.67
CA TRP A 150 23.01 -3.42 -21.67
C TRP A 150 22.44 -3.21 -23.07
N GLN A 151 21.47 -2.30 -23.23
CA GLN A 151 20.75 -2.09 -24.50
C GLN A 151 20.07 -3.37 -25.02
N ASP A 152 19.67 -4.27 -24.10
CA ASP A 152 19.04 -5.54 -24.44
C ASP A 152 17.54 -5.53 -24.13
N ASP A 153 16.74 -5.37 -25.18
CA ASP A 153 15.28 -5.40 -25.12
C ASP A 153 14.73 -6.80 -24.78
N ASN A 154 15.42 -7.87 -25.18
CA ASN A 154 14.96 -9.24 -24.90
C ASN A 154 15.12 -9.54 -23.41
N LEU A 155 16.27 -9.18 -22.83
CA LEU A 155 16.52 -9.34 -21.40
C LEU A 155 15.54 -8.50 -20.56
N GLN A 156 15.23 -7.27 -21.00
CA GLN A 156 14.19 -6.46 -20.35
C GLN A 156 12.85 -7.21 -20.34
N ASN A 157 12.39 -7.67 -21.50
CA ASN A 157 11.09 -8.31 -21.63
C ASN A 157 11.00 -9.59 -20.81
N GLU A 158 12.05 -10.41 -20.78
CA GLU A 158 12.11 -11.63 -19.97
C GLU A 158 11.97 -11.31 -18.47
N LYS A 159 12.77 -10.37 -17.96
CA LYS A 159 12.76 -10.00 -16.53
C LYS A 159 11.44 -9.33 -16.12
N LEU A 160 10.89 -8.45 -16.96
CA LEU A 160 9.59 -7.82 -16.69
C LEU A 160 8.45 -8.84 -16.73
N GLN A 161 8.48 -9.80 -17.65
CA GLN A 161 7.52 -10.91 -17.65
C GLN A 161 7.66 -11.81 -16.41
N GLN A 162 8.87 -12.03 -15.92
CA GLN A 162 9.08 -12.78 -14.68
C GLN A 162 8.53 -12.02 -13.45
N ALA A 163 8.75 -10.71 -13.38
CA ALA A 163 8.31 -9.87 -12.26
C ALA A 163 6.79 -9.65 -12.25
N PHE A 164 6.21 -9.21 -13.36
CA PHE A 164 4.80 -8.80 -13.47
C PHE A 164 3.91 -9.84 -14.13
N GLY A 165 4.46 -10.77 -14.90
CA GLY A 165 3.70 -11.75 -15.68
C GLY A 165 3.53 -11.29 -17.13
N THR A 166 2.85 -12.12 -17.93
CA THR A 166 2.59 -11.80 -19.32
C THR A 166 1.48 -10.76 -19.46
N PRO A 167 1.45 -9.96 -20.55
CA PRO A 167 0.34 -9.03 -20.82
C PRO A 167 -1.04 -9.71 -20.85
N SER A 168 -1.10 -10.98 -21.29
CA SER A 168 -2.32 -11.79 -21.29
C SER A 168 -2.85 -12.13 -19.89
N GLN A 169 -2.02 -12.05 -18.85
CA GLN A 169 -2.40 -12.26 -17.45
C GLN A 169 -2.72 -10.95 -16.72
N GLN A 170 -2.78 -9.82 -17.44
CA GLN A 170 -3.05 -8.48 -16.91
C GLN A 170 -2.13 -8.10 -15.72
N GLY A 171 -0.88 -8.57 -15.72
CA GLY A 171 0.06 -8.26 -14.63
C GLY A 171 -0.16 -9.05 -13.32
N THR A 172 -0.99 -10.10 -13.34
CA THR A 172 -1.35 -10.86 -12.12
C THR A 172 -0.56 -12.17 -11.98
N GLY A 173 0.16 -12.61 -13.02
CA GLY A 173 0.78 -13.94 -13.04
C GLY A 173 2.26 -14.00 -12.65
N GLY A 174 2.93 -12.85 -12.57
CA GLY A 174 4.34 -12.76 -12.18
C GLY A 174 4.57 -12.97 -10.68
N MET A 175 5.84 -12.87 -10.27
CA MET A 175 6.22 -12.94 -8.85
C MET A 175 5.44 -11.93 -8.00
N ILE A 176 5.33 -10.70 -8.47
CA ILE A 176 4.63 -9.62 -7.75
C ILE A 176 3.13 -9.93 -7.63
N GLY A 177 2.49 -10.42 -8.69
CA GLY A 177 1.06 -10.80 -8.65
C GLY A 177 0.76 -11.91 -7.64
N ARG A 178 1.63 -12.92 -7.53
CA ARG A 178 1.52 -13.96 -6.49
C ARG A 178 1.67 -13.40 -5.09
N LEU A 179 2.63 -12.50 -4.90
CA LEU A 179 2.85 -11.83 -3.62
C LEU A 179 1.68 -10.92 -3.23
N MET A 180 1.04 -10.25 -4.18
CA MET A 180 -0.19 -9.48 -3.92
C MET A 180 -1.31 -10.38 -3.40
N ALA A 181 -1.50 -11.56 -4.02
CA ALA A 181 -2.48 -12.54 -3.57
C ALA A 181 -2.14 -13.09 -2.16
N GLN A 182 -0.87 -13.38 -1.91
CA GLN A 182 -0.39 -13.84 -0.61
C GLN A 182 -0.55 -12.77 0.47
N ASP A 183 -0.15 -11.53 0.23
CA ASP A 183 -0.32 -10.40 1.16
C ASP A 183 -1.82 -10.26 1.50
N LYS A 184 -2.68 -10.21 0.49
CA LYS A 184 -4.14 -10.11 0.68
C LYS A 184 -4.70 -11.27 1.52
N ALA A 185 -4.25 -12.50 1.29
CA ALA A 185 -4.68 -13.68 2.05
C ALA A 185 -4.12 -13.71 3.48
N SER A 186 -2.92 -13.17 3.68
CA SER A 186 -2.26 -13.13 5.00
C SER A 186 -2.81 -12.04 5.92
N ARG A 187 -3.59 -11.09 5.39
CA ARG A 187 -4.18 -10.03 6.20
C ARG A 187 -5.06 -10.67 7.28
N PRO A 188 -4.82 -10.35 8.57
CA PRO A 188 -5.68 -10.86 9.62
C PRO A 188 -7.11 -10.43 9.32
N VAL A 189 -8.02 -11.40 9.34
CA VAL A 189 -9.46 -11.14 9.32
C VAL A 189 -9.73 -10.40 10.62
N GLY A 190 -9.82 -9.07 10.54
CA GLY A 190 -10.17 -8.26 11.69
C GLY A 190 -11.55 -8.68 12.20
N GLU A 191 -11.79 -8.42 13.48
CA GLU A 191 -13.06 -8.64 14.19
C GLU A 191 -14.29 -7.98 13.50
N GLU A 192 -14.08 -7.18 12.45
CA GLU A 192 -15.09 -6.64 11.53
C GLU A 192 -15.95 -7.70 10.83
N SER A 193 -15.45 -8.92 10.56
CA SER A 193 -16.14 -9.79 9.59
C SER A 193 -17.38 -10.53 10.11
N LEU A 194 -17.72 -10.48 11.40
CA LEU A 194 -18.90 -11.21 11.92
C LEU A 194 -19.83 -10.40 12.83
N LEU A 195 -19.37 -9.28 13.39
CA LEU A 195 -20.13 -8.54 14.41
C LEU A 195 -20.12 -7.02 14.25
N SER A 196 -19.33 -6.43 13.35
CA SER A 196 -19.45 -4.99 13.10
C SER A 196 -20.72 -4.75 12.30
N GLU A 197 -21.51 -3.78 12.75
CA GLU A 197 -22.81 -3.34 12.23
C GLU A 197 -22.78 -3.06 10.71
N ASP A 198 -22.74 -4.11 9.90
CA ASP A 198 -23.03 -4.02 8.48
C ASP A 198 -24.55 -3.80 8.37
N PRO A 199 -25.02 -2.78 7.63
CA PRO A 199 -26.45 -2.52 7.44
C PRO A 199 -27.23 -3.75 6.94
N LEU A 200 -26.57 -4.75 6.35
CA LEU A 200 -27.19 -6.01 5.93
C LEU A 200 -27.32 -7.04 7.07
N THR A 201 -26.46 -7.00 8.10
CA THR A 201 -26.54 -7.89 9.27
C THR A 201 -27.18 -7.21 10.49
N SER A 202 -27.24 -5.88 10.53
CA SER A 202 -27.88 -5.11 11.60
C SER A 202 -29.42 -5.06 11.47
N VAL A 203 -29.97 -5.33 10.28
CA VAL A 203 -31.41 -5.55 10.07
C VAL A 203 -31.78 -6.97 10.49
N ARG A 204 -31.78 -7.22 11.81
CA ARG A 204 -32.65 -8.26 12.36
C ARG A 204 -34.07 -7.69 12.38
N PRO A 205 -35.08 -8.32 11.77
CA PRO A 205 -36.45 -7.87 11.92
C PRO A 205 -36.84 -8.05 13.39
N THR A 206 -36.80 -6.97 14.16
CA THR A 206 -37.50 -6.83 15.45
C THR A 206 -38.99 -6.84 15.16
N GLY A 207 -39.53 -8.02 14.89
CA GLY A 207 -40.89 -8.16 14.39
C GLY A 207 -41.42 -9.59 14.43
N ALA A 208 -41.31 -10.29 15.57
CA ALA A 208 -42.27 -11.32 16.00
C ALA A 208 -41.87 -11.96 17.35
N THR A 209 -41.94 -11.22 18.45
CA THR A 209 -42.16 -11.82 19.79
C THR A 209 -43.33 -11.13 20.46
N ARG A 210 -44.51 -11.21 19.81
CA ARG A 210 -45.76 -11.23 20.58
C ARG A 210 -45.92 -12.64 21.10
N HIS A 211 -45.78 -12.78 22.41
CA HIS A 211 -46.13 -13.98 23.15
C HIS A 211 -47.62 -14.28 22.89
N VAL A 212 -47.93 -15.24 22.03
CA VAL A 212 -49.29 -15.74 21.84
C VAL A 212 -49.41 -17.01 22.68
N PRO A 213 -50.34 -17.09 23.65
CA PRO A 213 -50.55 -18.32 24.41
C PRO A 213 -51.07 -19.41 23.48
N TRP A 214 -50.37 -20.54 23.43
CA TRP A 214 -50.76 -21.73 22.69
C TRP A 214 -51.97 -22.37 23.38
N HIS A 215 -53.13 -22.33 22.73
CA HIS A 215 -54.33 -23.07 23.15
C HIS A 215 -54.50 -24.28 22.22
N GLY A 216 -54.13 -25.46 22.71
CA GLY A 216 -54.20 -26.69 21.92
C GLY A 216 -54.04 -27.97 22.75
N SER A 217 -54.91 -28.19 23.74
CA SER A 217 -55.13 -29.52 24.31
C SER A 217 -56.63 -29.84 24.36
N TRP A 218 -57.04 -30.82 23.56
CA TRP A 218 -58.21 -31.67 23.77
C TRP A 218 -57.74 -33.12 23.61
#